data_AF-A0A1L3SSF0-F1
#
_entry.id   AF-A0A1L3SSF0-F1
#
_cell.length_a   1.000
_cell.length_b   1.000
_cell.length_c   1.000
_cell.angle_alpha   90.00
_cell.angle_beta   90.00
_cell.angle_gamma   90.00
#
_symmetry.space_group_name_H-M   'P 1'
#
loop_
_entity.id
_entity.type
_entity.pdbx_description
1 polymer ?
#
loop_
_entity_poly.entity_id
_entity_poly.type
_entity_poly.pdbx_seq_one_letter_code
_entity_poly.pdbx_strand_id
1 'polypeptide(L)' 'MTDVNRISDRLANDPLVTDYDFWRAIKDVEYEIHSADTSGSPIPIDLLQWRKILRKAQSKRQDSER' A
#
# COMPACT_ATOMS: atom_id res chain seq x y z
N MET A 1 -2.27 6.31 16.09
CA MET A 1 -3.00 5.30 15.30
C MET A 1 -3.20 5.88 13.92
N THR A 2 -2.45 5.39 12.93
CA THR A 2 -2.45 5.92 11.57
C THR A 2 -3.78 5.60 10.90
N ASP A 3 -4.54 6.62 10.51
CA ASP A 3 -5.85 6.42 9.91
C ASP A 3 -5.69 5.95 8.45
N VAL A 4 -5.84 4.64 8.27
CA VAL A 4 -5.71 3.98 6.97
C VAL A 4 -6.61 4.60 5.92
N ASN A 5 -7.82 5.06 6.28
CA ASN A 5 -8.73 5.68 5.32
C ASN A 5 -8.18 7.03 4.86
N ARG A 6 -7.81 7.90 5.81
CA ARG A 6 -7.31 9.24 5.49
C ARG A 6 -6.08 9.22 4.59
N ILE A 7 -5.14 8.30 4.84
CA ILE A 7 -3.94 8.18 3.98
C ILE A 7 -4.32 7.58 2.62
N SER A 8 -5.18 6.57 2.58
CA SER A 8 -5.61 5.96 1.32
C SER A 8 -6.36 6.96 0.43
N ASP A 9 -7.25 7.77 1.00
CA ASP A 9 -7.97 8.82 0.27
C ASP A 9 -7.01 9.90 -0.25
N ARG A 10 -6.04 10.31 0.57
CA ARG A 10 -5.05 11.30 0.13
C ARG A 10 -4.21 10.77 -1.03
N LEU A 11 -3.74 9.52 -0.95
CA LEU A 11 -2.94 8.91 -2.01
C LEU A 11 -3.76 8.70 -3.29
N ALA A 12 -5.01 8.24 -3.16
CA ALA A 12 -5.89 8.00 -4.32
C ALA A 12 -6.24 9.28 -5.08
N ASN A 13 -6.29 10.43 -4.39
CA ASN A 13 -6.57 11.74 -4.98
C ASN A 13 -5.30 12.52 -5.35
N ASP A 14 -4.10 11.96 -5.15
CA ASP A 14 -2.85 12.64 -5.43
C ASP A 14 -2.50 12.52 -6.93
N PRO A 15 -2.51 13.63 -7.69
CA PRO A 15 -2.22 13.59 -9.13
C PRO A 15 -0.75 13.31 -9.44
N LEU A 16 0.15 13.41 -8.45
CA LEU A 16 1.57 13.11 -8.62
C LEU A 16 1.87 11.61 -8.50
N VAL A 17 0.94 10.84 -7.91
CA VAL A 17 1.10 9.39 -7.75
C VAL A 17 0.43 8.70 -8.93
N THR A 18 1.21 7.98 -9.72
CA THR A 18 0.68 7.21 -10.87
C THR A 18 0.28 5.80 -10.45
N ASP A 19 -0.52 5.12 -11.27
CA ASP A 19 -0.82 3.69 -11.08
C ASP A 19 0.43 2.82 -11.04
N TYR A 20 1.49 3.23 -11.73
CA TYR A 20 2.79 2.58 -11.68
C TYR A 20 3.46 2.74 -10.30
N ASP A 21 3.40 3.93 -9.69
CA ASP A 21 3.93 4.15 -8.34
C ASP A 21 3.17 3.31 -7.30
N PHE A 22 1.85 3.20 -7.45
CA PHE A 22 1.03 2.31 -6.62
C PHE A 22 1.45 0.85 -6.77
N TRP A 23 1.56 0.37 -8.00
CA TRP A 23 1.98 -1.01 -8.27
C TRP A 23 3.37 -1.30 -7.71
N ARG A 24 4.32 -0.36 -7.90
CA ARG A 24 5.68 -0.49 -7.41
C ARG A 24 5.73 -0.52 -5.89
N ALA A 25 5.03 0.39 -5.21
CA ALA A 25 4.98 0.40 -3.75
C ALA A 25 4.34 -0.87 -3.17
N ILE A 26 3.28 -1.40 -3.80
CA ILE A 26 2.69 -2.68 -3.39
C ILE A 26 3.72 -3.81 -3.53
N LYS A 27 4.47 -3.84 -4.63
CA LYS A 27 5.50 -4.85 -4.87
C LYS A 27 6.64 -4.78 -3.88
N ASP A 28 7.12 -3.58 -3.55
CA ASP A 28 8.20 -3.39 -2.58
C ASP A 28 7.77 -3.87 -1.19
N VAL A 29 6.54 -3.53 -0.75
CA VAL A 29 6.00 -4.02 0.53
C VAL A 29 5.82 -5.53 0.54
N GLU A 30 5.32 -6.13 -0.54
CA GLU A 30 5.18 -7.59 -0.66
C GLU A 30 6.56 -8.28 -0.63
N TYR A 31 7.58 -7.68 -1.25
CA TYR A 31 8.94 -8.19 -1.23
C TYR A 31 9.56 -8.14 0.18
N GLU A 32 9.41 -7.03 0.90
CA GLU A 32 9.91 -6.93 2.28
C GLU A 32 9.20 -7.91 3.23
N ILE A 33 7.88 -8.09 3.08
CA ILE A 33 7.14 -9.10 3.86
C ILE A 33 7.68 -10.50 3.56
N HIS A 34 7.88 -10.82 2.29
CA HIS A 34 8.43 -12.12 1.89
C HIS A 34 9.86 -12.32 2.38
N SER A 35 10.69 -11.27 2.37
CA SER A 35 12.05 -11.30 2.90
C SER A 35 12.06 -11.52 4.41
N ALA A 36 11.20 -10.81 5.16
CA ALA A 36 11.04 -10.99 6.60
C ALA A 36 10.62 -12.44 6.93
N ASP A 37 9.62 -12.96 6.22
CA ASP A 37 9.15 -14.35 6.37
C ASP A 37 10.26 -15.38 6.08
N THR A 38 10.99 -15.19 4.97
CA THR A 38 12.11 -16.07 4.58
C THR A 38 13.26 -16.03 5.59
N SER A 39 13.53 -14.87 6.18
CA SER A 39 14.59 -14.69 7.18
C SER A 39 14.21 -15.22 8.58
N GLY A 40 12.96 -15.64 8.79
CA GLY A 40 12.44 -16.00 10.11
C GLY A 40 12.30 -14.81 11.06
N SER A 41 12.34 -13.59 10.53
CA SER A 41 12.18 -12.36 11.30
C SER A 41 10.70 -12.04 11.49
N PRO A 42 10.31 -11.44 12.62
CA PRO A 42 8.93 -10.99 12.82
C PRO A 42 8.56 -9.95 11.75
N ILE A 43 7.44 -10.18 11.07
CA ILE A 43 6.93 -9.25 10.03
C ILE A 43 6.50 -7.95 10.72
N PRO A 44 7.07 -6.79 10.34
CA PRO A 44 6.67 -5.51 10.89
C PRO A 44 5.19 -5.23 10.62
N ILE A 45 4.45 -4.84 11.67
CA ILE A 45 3.03 -4.48 11.53
C ILE A 45 2.82 -3.29 10.60
N ASP A 46 3.80 -2.40 10.51
CA ASP A 46 3.80 -1.26 9.60
C ASP A 46 3.73 -1.71 8.13
N LEU A 47 4.43 -2.77 7.73
CA LEU A 47 4.34 -3.31 6.37
C LEU A 47 2.94 -3.84 6.05
N LEU A 48 2.29 -4.49 7.03
CA LEU A 48 0.90 -4.95 6.88
C LEU A 48 -0.07 -3.77 6.78
N GLN A 49 0.18 -2.68 7.53
CA GLN A 49 -0.60 -1.45 7.43
C GLN A 49 -0.42 -0.77 6.07
N TRP A 50 0.81 -0.65 5.58
CA TRP A 50 1.12 -0.09 4.26
C TRP A 50 0.48 -0.89 3.13
N ARG A 51 0.54 -2.23 3.19
CA ARG A 51 -0.15 -3.11 2.25
C ARG A 51 -1.64 -2.80 2.18
N LYS A 52 -2.28 -2.61 3.34
CA LYS A 52 -3.72 -2.29 3.43
C LYS A 52 -4.04 -0.90 2.88
N ILE A 53 -3.21 0.09 3.19
CA ILE A 53 -3.36 1.48 2.68
C ILE A 53 -3.25 1.50 1.16
N LEU A 54 -2.20 0.91 0.61
CA LEU A 54 -1.91 0.95 -0.83
C LEU A 54 -2.99 0.22 -1.64
N ARG A 55 -3.41 -0.98 -1.19
CA ARG A 55 -4.49 -1.72 -1.85
C ARG A 55 -5.82 -0.96 -1.79
N LYS A 56 -6.12 -0.31 -0.66
CA LYS A 56 -7.35 0.46 -0.51
C LYS A 56 -7.34 1.71 -1.37
N ALA A 57 -6.22 2.42 -1.45
CA ALA A 57 -6.05 3.57 -2.33
C ALA A 57 -6.20 3.18 -3.81
N GLN A 58 -5.55 2.09 -4.24
CA GLN A 58 -5.68 1.57 -5.61
C GLN A 58 -7.12 1.20 -5.95
N SER A 59 -7.82 0.46 -5.08
CA SER A 59 -9.22 0.11 -5.32
C SER A 59 -10.13 1.33 -5.39
N LYS A 60 -9.91 2.36 -4.57
CA LYS A 60 -10.67 3.62 -4.62
C LYS A 60 -10.47 4.38 -5.93
N ARG A 61 -9.24 4.40 -6.44
CA ARG A 61 -8.92 5.02 -7.73
C ARG A 61 -9.63 4.29 -8.87
N GLN A 62 -9.53 2.96 -8.91
CA GLN A 62 -10.19 2.13 -9.92
C GLN A 62 -11.72 2.20 -9.88
N ASP A 63 -12.32 2.34 -8.69
CA ASP A 63 -13.76 2.53 -8.51
C ASP A 63 -14.22 3.91 -9.01
N SER A 64 -13.36 4.93 -8.90
CA SER A 64 -13.63 6.28 -9.42
C SER A 64 -13.53 6.37 -10.95
N GLU A 65 -12.81 5.45 -11.58
CA GLU A 65 -12.68 5.36 -13.04
C GLU A 65 -13.78 4.50 -13.71
N ARG A 66 -14.69 3.92 -12.91
CA ARG A 66 -15.73 2.97 -13.37
C ARG A 66 -17.12 3.61 -13.45
#